data_AF-A0A1E3Y0I8-F1
#
_entry.id   AF-A0A1E3Y0I8-F1
#
_cell.length_a   1.000
_cell.length_b   1.000
_cell.length_c   1.000
_cell.angle_alpha   90.00
_cell.angle_beta   90.00
_cell.angle_gamma   90.00
#
_symmetry.space_group_name_H-M   'P 1'
#
loop_
_entity.id
_entity.type
_entity.pdbx_description
1 polymer ?
#
loop_
_entity_poly.entity_id
_entity_poly.type
_entity_poly.pdbx_seq_one_letter_code
_entity_poly.pdbx_strand_id
1 'polypeptide(L)'
;MQPVDLGEDSALTHVAAQRRARAALARQLQAEPLSWQQLMLCPLWVADPAPARDALSALSGIYWLKASLRACIDGRQLAPLSRSVGVGLFRAALDAPDTPELLARAPRPLLPPAHTIVSYVRAWGQAMLLWGCVHELQARLAHHLGWSASLALLPTVGSHPAWAQSALEQAHAAAPALAAPASVTPQTEPVTPLPTPS
;
A
#
# COMPACT_ATOMS: atom_id res chain seq x y z
N MET A 1 47.81 0.54 -6.75
CA MET A 1 46.42 0.12 -6.48
C MET A 1 45.91 0.96 -5.33
N GLN A 2 45.11 1.99 -5.62
CA GLN A 2 44.38 2.71 -4.59
C GLN A 2 43.17 1.89 -4.15
N PRO A 3 42.78 1.90 -2.87
CA PRO A 3 41.53 1.31 -2.43
C PRO A 3 40.41 2.17 -3.01
N VAL A 4 39.48 1.50 -3.70
CA VAL A 4 38.33 2.13 -4.33
C VAL A 4 37.28 2.37 -3.24
N ASP A 5 37.09 3.64 -2.89
CA ASP A 5 36.24 4.14 -1.80
C ASP A 5 34.74 4.20 -2.20
N LEU A 6 34.20 3.08 -2.69
CA LEU A 6 32.82 3.00 -3.18
C LEU A 6 31.76 3.08 -2.06
N GLY A 7 32.16 2.93 -0.80
CA GLY A 7 31.27 2.95 0.36
C GLY A 7 30.84 4.35 0.77
N GLU A 8 31.78 5.31 0.79
CA GLU A 8 31.52 6.69 1.21
C GLU A 8 30.69 7.46 0.18
N ASP A 9 30.96 7.29 -1.11
CA ASP A 9 30.19 7.92 -2.19
C ASP A 9 28.72 7.45 -2.24
N SER A 10 28.48 6.17 -1.94
CA SER A 10 27.13 5.61 -1.85
C SER A 10 26.37 6.16 -0.64
N ALA A 11 27.04 6.26 0.52
CA ALA A 11 26.45 6.81 1.74
C ALA A 11 26.10 8.30 1.58
N LEU A 12 27.01 9.10 1.00
CA LEU A 12 26.77 10.53 0.72
C LEU A 12 25.63 10.73 -0.28
N THR A 13 25.56 9.89 -1.32
CA THR A 13 24.46 9.91 -2.31
C THR A 13 23.11 9.59 -1.64
N HIS A 14 23.07 8.60 -0.75
CA HIS A 14 21.88 8.24 0.00
C HIS A 14 21.41 9.38 0.91
N VAL A 15 22.32 10.00 1.66
CA VAL A 15 22.02 11.15 2.53
C VAL A 15 21.50 12.34 1.71
N ALA A 16 22.10 12.63 0.56
CA ALA A 16 21.64 13.69 -0.33
C ALA A 16 20.23 13.41 -0.87
N ALA A 17 19.95 12.18 -1.30
CA ALA A 17 18.62 11.77 -1.74
C ALA A 17 17.58 11.91 -0.62
N GLN A 18 17.90 11.44 0.59
CA GLN A 18 17.02 11.55 1.75
C GLN A 18 16.72 13.02 2.09
N ARG A 19 17.73 13.90 2.09
CA ARG A 19 17.54 15.33 2.32
C ARG A 19 16.62 15.97 1.26
N ARG A 20 16.80 15.63 -0.02
CA ARG A 20 15.91 16.12 -1.09
C ARG A 20 14.46 15.66 -0.89
N ALA A 21 14.26 14.40 -0.53
CA ALA A 21 12.93 13.86 -0.25
C ALA A 21 12.27 14.56 0.95
N ARG A 22 13.02 14.80 2.02
CA ARG A 22 12.56 15.55 3.21
C ARG A 22 12.22 17.01 2.89
N ALA A 23 13.03 17.67 2.06
CA ALA A 23 12.73 19.02 1.59
C ALA A 23 11.48 19.07 0.70
N ALA A 24 11.28 18.07 -0.16
CA ALA A 24 10.06 17.96 -0.97
C ALA A 24 8.81 17.76 -0.09
N LEU A 25 8.89 16.90 0.92
CA LEU A 25 7.84 16.68 1.91
C LEU A 25 7.52 17.98 2.69
N ALA A 26 8.54 18.70 3.16
CA ALA A 26 8.35 19.98 3.84
C ALA A 26 7.64 21.02 2.96
N ARG A 27 7.92 21.04 1.65
CA ARG A 27 7.22 21.91 0.69
C ARG A 27 5.75 21.53 0.51
N GLN A 28 5.41 20.25 0.51
CA GLN A 28 4.02 19.82 0.41
C GLN A 28 3.23 20.10 1.70
N LEU A 29 3.88 20.00 2.85
CA LEU A 29 3.28 20.24 4.16
C LEU A 29 3.32 21.72 4.59
N GLN A 30 3.53 22.69 3.69
CA GLN A 30 3.69 24.10 4.04
C GLN A 30 2.52 24.72 4.82
N ALA A 31 1.30 24.18 4.66
CA ALA A 31 0.13 24.60 5.42
C ALA A 31 0.17 24.16 6.91
N GLU A 32 1.05 23.21 7.26
CA GLU A 32 1.18 22.58 8.57
C GLU A 32 2.67 22.58 8.98
N PRO A 33 3.19 23.68 9.55
CA PRO A 33 4.62 23.80 9.84
C PRO A 33 5.05 22.71 10.84
N LEU A 34 5.75 21.70 10.33
CA LEU A 34 6.38 20.65 11.11
C LEU A 34 7.79 21.06 11.52
N SER A 35 8.19 20.70 12.74
CA SER A 35 9.59 20.80 13.14
C SER A 35 10.46 19.87 12.29
N TRP A 36 11.76 20.15 12.19
CA TRP A 36 12.68 19.28 11.46
C TRP A 36 12.67 17.84 11.98
N GLN A 37 12.56 17.66 13.29
CA GLN A 37 12.42 16.34 13.91
C GLN A 37 11.14 15.63 13.46
N GLN A 38 10.01 16.34 13.40
CA GLN A 38 8.74 15.79 12.92
C GLN A 38 8.80 15.41 11.43
N LEU A 39 9.47 16.21 10.60
CA LEU A 39 9.69 15.89 9.18
C LEU A 39 10.50 14.61 8.98
N MET A 40 11.44 14.31 9.88
CA MET A 40 12.23 13.08 9.84
C MET A 40 11.42 11.84 10.23
N LEU A 41 10.41 11.99 11.09
CA LEU A 41 9.50 10.93 11.51
C LEU A 41 8.34 10.68 10.54
N CYS A 42 8.00 11.69 9.74
CA CYS A 42 6.94 11.56 8.74
C CYS A 42 7.35 10.53 7.66
N PRO A 43 6.47 9.62 7.23
CA PRO A 43 6.83 8.69 6.17
C PRO A 43 6.91 9.38 4.81
N LEU A 44 7.82 8.92 3.95
CA LEU A 44 8.07 9.56 2.64
C LEU A 44 6.90 9.42 1.67
N TRP A 45 6.09 8.36 1.79
CA TRP A 45 4.93 8.14 0.93
C TRP A 45 3.89 9.28 1.01
N VAL A 46 3.91 10.08 2.09
CA VAL A 46 3.06 11.27 2.21
C VAL A 46 3.33 12.24 1.06
N ALA A 47 4.58 12.33 0.60
CA ALA A 47 4.97 13.18 -0.51
C ALA A 47 4.65 12.60 -1.90
N ASP A 48 4.24 11.33 -1.99
CA ASP A 48 3.98 10.67 -3.27
C ASP A 48 2.74 11.28 -3.95
N PRO A 49 2.63 11.22 -5.28
CA PRO A 49 1.43 11.67 -5.99
C PRO A 49 0.15 10.98 -5.47
N ALA A 50 -0.99 11.67 -5.54
CA ALA A 50 -2.28 11.15 -5.06
C ALA A 50 -2.62 9.74 -5.60
N PRO A 51 -2.40 9.40 -6.89
CA PRO A 51 -2.65 8.04 -7.38
C PRO A 51 -1.79 6.96 -6.70
N ALA A 52 -0.52 7.27 -6.40
CA ALA A 52 0.37 6.33 -5.71
C ALA A 52 -0.08 6.12 -4.25
N ARG A 53 -0.48 7.19 -3.57
CA ARG A 53 -1.05 7.10 -2.21
C ARG A 53 -2.37 6.34 -2.17
N ASP A 54 -3.23 6.53 -3.16
CA ASP A 54 -4.49 5.79 -3.31
C ASP A 54 -4.26 4.30 -3.53
N ALA A 55 -3.27 3.95 -4.36
CA ALA A 55 -2.92 2.57 -4.63
C ALA A 55 -2.26 1.89 -3.42
N LEU A 56 -1.36 2.59 -2.72
CA LEU A 56 -0.78 2.12 -1.45
C LEU A 56 -1.87 1.92 -0.40
N SER A 57 -2.80 2.88 -0.26
CA SER A 57 -3.96 2.74 0.63
C SER A 57 -4.79 1.52 0.26
N ALA A 58 -5.10 1.30 -1.02
CA ALA A 58 -5.86 0.13 -1.44
C ALA A 58 -5.14 -1.18 -1.06
N LEU A 59 -3.82 -1.29 -1.31
CA LEU A 59 -3.04 -2.47 -0.91
C LEU A 59 -3.01 -2.67 0.60
N SER A 60 -2.73 -1.62 1.38
CA SER A 60 -2.75 -1.70 2.85
C SER A 60 -4.11 -2.18 3.38
N GLY A 61 -5.20 -1.70 2.78
CA GLY A 61 -6.55 -2.15 3.09
C GLY A 61 -6.80 -3.61 2.72
N ILE A 62 -6.32 -4.06 1.56
CA ILE A 62 -6.43 -5.46 1.13
C ILE A 62 -5.68 -6.38 2.08
N TYR A 63 -4.43 -6.07 2.41
CA TYR A 63 -3.65 -6.88 3.34
C TYR A 63 -4.23 -6.88 4.76
N TRP A 64 -4.79 -5.76 5.21
CA TRP A 64 -5.51 -5.69 6.48
C TRP A 64 -6.77 -6.59 6.48
N LEU A 65 -7.54 -6.57 5.40
CA LEU A 65 -8.81 -7.28 5.28
C LEU A 65 -8.69 -8.68 4.66
N LYS A 66 -7.47 -9.16 4.34
CA LYS A 66 -7.30 -10.37 3.51
C LYS A 66 -7.97 -11.60 4.09
N ALA A 67 -8.03 -11.75 5.41
CA ALA A 67 -8.74 -12.86 6.05
C ALA A 67 -10.25 -12.82 5.75
N SER A 68 -10.89 -11.65 5.87
CA SER A 68 -12.30 -11.45 5.49
C SER A 68 -12.52 -11.60 3.99
N LEU A 69 -11.60 -11.08 3.17
CA LEU A 69 -11.67 -11.17 1.71
C LEU A 69 -11.56 -12.62 1.22
N ARG A 70 -10.65 -13.42 1.80
CA ARG A 70 -10.52 -14.87 1.54
C ARG A 70 -11.77 -15.64 1.94
N ALA A 71 -12.43 -15.24 3.03
CA ALA A 71 -13.65 -15.86 3.51
C ALA A 71 -14.91 -15.45 2.72
N CYS A 72 -14.80 -14.48 1.82
CA CYS A 72 -15.91 -14.03 0.98
C CYS A 72 -16.19 -15.07 -0.12
N ILE A 73 -17.36 -15.69 -0.05
CA ILE A 73 -17.80 -16.70 -1.04
C ILE A 73 -18.30 -16.03 -2.33
N ASP A 74 -18.83 -14.80 -2.23
CA ASP A 74 -19.33 -14.06 -3.38
C ASP A 74 -18.20 -13.35 -4.15
N GLY A 75 -17.62 -14.06 -5.11
CA GLY A 75 -16.61 -13.48 -6.00
C GLY A 75 -17.07 -12.24 -6.77
N ARG A 76 -18.38 -12.03 -6.97
CA ARG A 76 -18.91 -10.82 -7.62
C ARG A 76 -18.79 -9.61 -6.70
N GLN A 77 -18.88 -9.80 -5.39
CA GLN A 77 -18.67 -8.76 -4.40
C GLN A 77 -17.25 -8.18 -4.46
N LEU A 78 -16.25 -9.01 -4.77
CA LEU A 78 -14.83 -8.63 -4.80
C LEU A 78 -14.34 -8.13 -6.17
N ALA A 79 -15.08 -8.36 -7.24
CA ALA A 79 -14.70 -7.95 -8.61
C ALA A 79 -14.35 -6.44 -8.76
N PRO A 80 -14.96 -5.50 -8.01
CA PRO A 80 -14.52 -4.11 -8.01
C PRO A 80 -13.09 -3.91 -7.46
N LEU A 81 -12.69 -4.67 -6.44
CA LEU A 81 -11.34 -4.58 -5.85
C LEU A 81 -10.28 -5.05 -6.85
N SER A 82 -10.49 -6.22 -7.46
CA SER A 82 -9.54 -6.78 -8.42
C SER A 82 -9.34 -5.89 -9.65
N ARG A 83 -10.39 -5.17 -10.10
CA ARG A 83 -10.28 -4.15 -11.15
C ARG A 83 -9.53 -2.90 -10.68
N SER A 84 -9.65 -2.53 -9.41
CA SER A 84 -9.02 -1.31 -8.88
C SER A 84 -7.50 -1.40 -8.69
N VAL A 85 -6.98 -2.58 -8.28
CA VAL A 85 -5.54 -2.78 -8.03
C VAL A 85 -4.86 -3.70 -9.04
N GLY A 86 -5.62 -4.27 -9.97
CA GLY A 86 -5.16 -5.28 -10.91
C GLY A 86 -5.32 -6.71 -10.37
N VAL A 87 -5.78 -7.62 -11.24
CA VAL A 87 -6.11 -9.01 -10.85
C VAL A 87 -4.90 -9.76 -10.29
N GLY A 88 -3.73 -9.58 -10.90
CA GLY A 88 -2.50 -10.25 -10.46
C GLY A 88 -2.10 -9.85 -9.04
N LEU A 89 -2.05 -8.54 -8.75
CA LEU A 89 -1.72 -8.04 -7.42
C LEU A 89 -2.79 -8.38 -6.38
N PHE A 90 -4.06 -8.31 -6.76
CA PHE A 90 -5.15 -8.71 -5.87
C PHE A 90 -5.01 -10.18 -5.46
N ARG A 91 -4.78 -11.09 -6.42
CA ARG A 91 -4.56 -12.51 -6.12
C ARG A 91 -3.30 -12.72 -5.28
N ALA A 92 -2.17 -12.12 -5.66
CA ALA A 92 -0.94 -12.23 -4.90
C ALA A 92 -1.10 -11.79 -3.44
N ALA A 93 -1.85 -10.71 -3.18
CA ALA A 93 -2.15 -10.26 -1.83
C ALA A 93 -3.05 -11.25 -1.07
N LEU A 94 -4.04 -11.84 -1.75
CA LEU A 94 -4.89 -12.90 -1.19
C LEU A 94 -4.20 -14.25 -1.08
N ASP A 95 -3.06 -14.49 -1.72
CA ASP A 95 -2.32 -15.76 -1.64
C ASP A 95 -1.08 -15.63 -0.74
N ALA A 96 -0.75 -14.41 -0.28
CA ALA A 96 0.37 -14.15 0.59
C ALA A 96 0.30 -14.99 1.88
N PRO A 97 1.33 -15.80 2.19
CA PRO A 97 1.27 -16.74 3.30
C PRO A 97 1.20 -15.99 4.64
N ASP A 98 0.42 -16.56 5.57
CA ASP A 98 0.33 -16.12 6.97
C ASP A 98 0.58 -17.32 7.88
N THR A 99 1.23 -17.10 9.01
CA THR A 99 1.29 -18.14 10.03
C THR A 99 -0.09 -18.30 10.67
N PRO A 100 -0.47 -19.51 11.13
CA PRO A 100 -1.74 -19.74 11.80
C PRO A 100 -1.96 -18.81 13.01
N GLU A 101 -0.89 -18.53 13.77
CA GLU A 101 -0.91 -17.65 14.94
C GLU A 101 -1.23 -16.20 14.56
N LEU A 102 -0.70 -15.75 13.42
CA LEU A 102 -0.94 -14.42 12.90
C LEU A 102 -2.38 -14.30 12.39
N LEU A 103 -2.88 -15.31 11.66
CA LEU A 103 -4.26 -15.36 11.16
C LEU A 103 -5.29 -15.40 12.30
N ALA A 104 -4.98 -16.06 13.43
CA ALA A 104 -5.85 -16.07 14.61
C ALA A 104 -6.03 -14.67 15.22
N ARG A 105 -5.10 -13.76 14.97
CA ARG A 105 -5.15 -12.35 15.42
C ARG A 105 -5.78 -11.42 14.38
N ALA A 106 -6.20 -11.92 13.21
CA ALA A 106 -6.79 -11.09 12.19
C ALA A 106 -8.16 -10.54 12.64
N PRO A 107 -8.44 -9.25 12.41
CA PRO A 107 -9.77 -8.69 12.58
C PRO A 107 -10.72 -9.33 11.56
N ARG A 108 -12.00 -9.48 11.93
CA ARG A 108 -13.03 -10.07 11.07
C ARG A 108 -14.21 -9.13 10.86
N PRO A 109 -13.99 -7.92 10.32
CA PRO A 109 -15.10 -7.04 10.02
C PRO A 109 -15.93 -7.63 8.88
N LEU A 110 -17.22 -7.33 8.89
CA LEU A 110 -18.13 -7.68 7.81
C LEU A 110 -17.80 -6.85 6.57
N LEU A 111 -17.74 -7.52 5.42
CA LEU A 111 -17.51 -6.85 4.14
C LEU A 111 -18.80 -6.17 3.68
N PRO A 112 -18.74 -4.91 3.23
CA PRO A 112 -19.92 -4.21 2.75
C PRO A 112 -20.26 -4.62 1.30
N PRO A 113 -21.44 -4.24 0.77
CA PRO A 113 -21.82 -4.55 -0.60
C PRO A 113 -20.81 -4.09 -1.67
N ALA A 114 -20.86 -4.73 -2.84
CA ALA A 114 -19.91 -4.55 -3.94
C ALA A 114 -19.71 -3.09 -4.36
N HIS A 115 -20.74 -2.26 -4.35
CA HIS A 115 -20.65 -0.86 -4.78
C HIS A 115 -19.88 0.04 -3.80
N THR A 116 -19.70 -0.39 -2.54
CA THR A 116 -18.96 0.35 -1.49
C THR A 116 -17.64 -0.29 -1.09
N ILE A 117 -17.34 -1.50 -1.59
CA ILE A 117 -16.19 -2.27 -1.09
C ILE A 117 -14.85 -1.57 -1.35
N VAL A 118 -14.70 -0.89 -2.49
CA VAL A 118 -13.45 -0.19 -2.84
C VAL A 118 -13.16 0.95 -1.87
N SER A 119 -14.16 1.81 -1.60
CA SER A 119 -14.01 2.92 -0.66
C SER A 119 -13.81 2.41 0.78
N TYR A 120 -14.48 1.33 1.15
CA TYR A 120 -14.32 0.69 2.46
C TYR A 120 -12.91 0.15 2.67
N VAL A 121 -12.39 -0.61 1.71
CA VAL A 121 -11.01 -1.13 1.74
C VAL A 121 -10.01 0.02 1.79
N ARG A 122 -10.22 1.07 0.99
CA ARG A 122 -9.35 2.25 1.00
C ARG A 122 -9.35 2.97 2.35
N ALA A 123 -10.51 3.12 3.00
CA ALA A 123 -10.60 3.75 4.32
C ALA A 123 -9.79 2.98 5.38
N TRP A 124 -9.89 1.65 5.39
CA TRP A 124 -9.03 0.81 6.22
C TRP A 124 -7.55 0.97 5.90
N GLY A 125 -7.21 1.02 4.62
CA GLY A 125 -5.84 1.25 4.18
C GLY A 125 -5.26 2.59 4.62
N GLN A 126 -6.04 3.66 4.54
CA GLN A 126 -5.66 4.98 5.05
C GLN A 126 -5.45 4.93 6.57
N ALA A 127 -6.36 4.27 7.30
CA ALA A 127 -6.21 4.08 8.74
C ALA A 127 -4.95 3.30 9.09
N MET A 128 -4.61 2.25 8.32
CA MET A 128 -3.38 1.48 8.48
C MET A 128 -2.14 2.34 8.27
N LEU A 129 -2.09 3.11 7.18
CA LEU A 129 -0.96 4.00 6.89
C LEU A 129 -0.78 5.07 7.96
N LEU A 130 -1.89 5.64 8.46
CA LEU A 130 -1.88 6.58 9.58
C LEU A 130 -1.43 5.90 10.88
N TRP A 131 -1.90 4.68 11.16
CA TRP A 131 -1.48 3.92 12.34
C TRP A 131 0.03 3.64 12.35
N GLY A 132 0.62 3.36 11.17
CA GLY A 132 2.07 3.20 11.01
C GLY A 132 2.88 4.48 11.21
N CYS A 133 2.23 5.64 11.33
CA CYS A 133 2.88 6.90 11.68
C CYS A 133 3.00 7.07 13.20
N VAL A 134 3.98 7.86 13.64
CA VAL A 134 4.07 8.31 15.04
C VAL A 134 2.79 9.07 15.44
N HIS A 135 2.34 8.86 16.68
CA HIS A 135 1.02 9.30 17.15
C HIS A 135 0.78 10.80 16.95
N GLU A 136 1.80 11.64 17.21
CA GLU A 136 1.68 13.10 17.10
C GLU A 136 1.43 13.59 15.67
N LEU A 137 1.71 12.77 14.65
CA LEU A 137 1.52 13.11 13.25
C LEU A 137 0.19 12.61 12.67
N GLN A 138 -0.49 11.66 13.33
CA GLN A 138 -1.64 10.96 12.73
C GLN A 138 -2.78 11.90 12.34
N ALA A 139 -3.26 12.73 13.28
CA ALA A 139 -4.37 13.65 13.02
C ALA A 139 -4.00 14.72 11.97
N ARG A 140 -2.77 15.22 12.04
CA ARG A 140 -2.27 16.24 11.11
C ARG A 140 -2.15 15.71 9.69
N LEU A 141 -1.55 14.53 9.52
CA LEU A 141 -1.43 13.88 8.22
C LEU A 141 -2.79 13.49 7.67
N ALA A 142 -3.70 13.01 8.52
CA ALA A 142 -5.08 12.73 8.11
C ALA A 142 -5.79 13.99 7.60
N HIS A 143 -5.65 15.12 8.30
CA HIS A 143 -6.23 16.38 7.85
C HIS A 143 -5.64 16.84 6.51
N HIS A 144 -4.30 16.87 6.41
CA HIS A 144 -3.58 17.29 5.21
C HIS A 144 -3.96 16.45 3.96
N LEU A 145 -4.12 15.13 4.15
CA LEU A 145 -4.43 14.20 3.06
C LEU A 145 -5.94 14.10 2.79
N GLY A 146 -6.80 14.74 3.58
CA GLY A 146 -8.26 14.61 3.49
C GLY A 146 -8.79 13.25 3.96
N TRP A 147 -8.06 12.56 4.84
CA TRP A 147 -8.37 11.22 5.35
C TRP A 147 -8.96 11.22 6.76
N SER A 148 -9.43 12.36 7.27
CA SER A 148 -9.91 12.52 8.64
C SER A 148 -10.97 11.48 9.06
N ALA A 149 -11.83 11.05 8.13
CA ALA A 149 -12.83 10.01 8.41
C ALA A 149 -12.21 8.66 8.82
N SER A 150 -11.02 8.35 8.32
CA SER A 150 -10.31 7.09 8.60
C SER A 150 -9.69 7.05 9.99
N LEU A 151 -9.58 8.19 10.69
CA LEU A 151 -9.10 8.23 12.08
C LEU A 151 -9.99 7.42 13.04
N ALA A 152 -11.30 7.30 12.73
CA ALA A 152 -12.24 6.52 13.54
C ALA A 152 -11.91 5.01 13.56
N LEU A 153 -11.11 4.52 12.61
CA LEU A 153 -10.72 3.12 12.50
C LEU A 153 -9.42 2.79 13.27
N LEU A 154 -8.65 3.81 13.69
CA LEU A 154 -7.38 3.63 14.38
C LEU A 154 -7.46 2.78 15.66
N PRO A 155 -8.49 2.90 16.52
CA PRO A 155 -8.60 2.05 17.70
C PRO A 155 -8.66 0.55 17.36
N THR A 156 -9.38 0.19 16.28
CA THR A 156 -9.45 -1.19 15.81
C THR A 156 -8.13 -1.64 15.20
N VAL A 157 -7.41 -0.77 14.50
CA VAL A 157 -6.06 -1.11 14.04
C VAL A 157 -5.13 -1.39 15.24
N GLY A 158 -5.19 -0.51 16.25
CA GLY A 158 -4.40 -0.60 17.47
C GLY A 158 -4.68 -1.84 18.33
N SER A 159 -5.87 -2.45 18.23
CA SER A 159 -6.19 -3.69 18.94
C SER A 159 -5.61 -4.95 18.28
N HIS A 160 -5.08 -4.86 17.06
CA HIS A 160 -4.46 -5.98 16.33
C HIS A 160 -3.05 -5.62 15.81
N PRO A 161 -2.10 -5.23 16.68
CA PRO A 161 -0.84 -4.61 16.26
C PRO A 161 0.06 -5.53 15.42
N ALA A 162 0.12 -6.83 15.76
CA ALA A 162 0.93 -7.79 14.99
C ALA A 162 0.38 -8.01 13.57
N TRP A 163 -0.94 -8.07 13.43
CA TRP A 163 -1.61 -8.18 12.13
C TRP A 163 -1.45 -6.88 11.34
N ALA A 164 -1.61 -5.73 12.00
CA ALA A 164 -1.44 -4.42 11.40
C ALA A 164 -0.02 -4.24 10.82
N GLN A 165 0.99 -4.54 11.62
CA GLN A 165 2.39 -4.46 11.21
C GLN A 165 2.67 -5.34 9.98
N SER A 166 2.25 -6.60 10.02
CA SER A 166 2.47 -7.53 8.90
C SER A 166 1.77 -7.07 7.62
N ALA A 167 0.54 -6.54 7.73
CA ALA A 167 -0.19 -6.03 6.58
C ALA A 167 0.47 -4.79 5.97
N LEU A 168 1.01 -3.88 6.80
CA LEU A 168 1.78 -2.73 6.32
C LEU A 168 3.06 -3.14 5.61
N GLU A 169 3.83 -4.07 6.18
CA GLU A 169 5.07 -4.57 5.58
C GLU A 169 4.81 -5.19 4.20
N GLN A 170 3.79 -6.04 4.11
CA GLN A 170 3.40 -6.67 2.85
C GLN A 170 2.92 -5.63 1.81
N ALA A 171 2.15 -4.63 2.23
CA ALA A 171 1.69 -3.57 1.33
C ALA A 171 2.85 -2.74 0.77
N HIS A 172 3.82 -2.35 1.62
CA HIS A 172 5.00 -1.61 1.16
C HIS A 172 5.90 -2.45 0.26
N ALA A 173 6.04 -3.76 0.55
CA ALA A 173 6.79 -4.69 -0.31
C ALA A 173 6.13 -4.87 -1.69
N ALA A 174 4.79 -4.86 -1.76
CA ALA A 174 4.03 -5.00 -2.99
C ALA A 174 3.88 -3.70 -3.79
N ALA A 175 4.05 -2.53 -3.16
CA ALA A 175 3.83 -1.23 -3.78
C ALA A 175 4.64 -0.97 -5.07
N PRO A 176 5.92 -1.38 -5.21
CA PRO A 176 6.68 -1.17 -6.45
C PRO A 176 6.05 -1.82 -7.68
N ALA A 177 5.34 -2.93 -7.52
CA ALA A 177 4.67 -3.63 -8.62
C ALA A 177 3.46 -2.86 -9.18
N LEU A 178 2.93 -1.87 -8.45
CA LEU A 178 1.91 -0.93 -8.96
C LEU A 178 2.51 0.12 -9.91
N ALA A 179 3.80 0.46 -9.74
CA ALA A 179 4.50 1.45 -10.54
C ALA A 179 5.14 0.84 -11.81
N ALA A 180 5.25 -0.48 -11.88
CA ALA A 180 5.72 -1.17 -13.06
C ALA A 180 4.71 -0.99 -14.20
N PRO A 181 5.12 -0.52 -15.39
CA PRO A 181 4.23 -0.52 -16.54
C PRO A 181 3.76 -1.96 -16.78
N ALA A 182 2.48 -2.14 -17.05
CA ALA A 182 1.93 -3.46 -17.36
C ALA A 182 2.70 -4.02 -18.56
N SER A 183 3.61 -4.96 -18.30
CA SER A 183 4.29 -5.69 -19.37
C SER A 183 3.21 -6.39 -20.17
N VAL A 184 2.91 -5.85 -21.34
CA VAL A 184 2.10 -6.52 -22.35
C VAL A 184 2.92 -7.72 -22.77
N THR A 185 2.66 -8.88 -22.17
CA THR A 185 3.04 -10.14 -22.80
C THR A 185 2.25 -10.21 -24.10
N PRO A 186 2.91 -10.21 -25.28
CA PRO A 186 2.19 -10.51 -26.50
C PRO A 186 1.65 -11.93 -26.32
N GLN A 187 0.32 -12.07 -26.36
CA GLN A 187 -0.28 -13.38 -26.53
C GLN A 187 0.12 -13.85 -27.92
N THR A 188 1.10 -14.74 -27.98
CA THR A 188 1.37 -15.52 -29.18
C THR A 188 0.16 -16.43 -29.37
N GLU A 189 -0.82 -15.96 -30.16
CA GLU A 189 -1.87 -16.85 -30.64
C GLU A 189 -1.21 -18.00 -31.39
N PRO A 190 -1.56 -19.27 -31.10
CA PRO A 190 -1.09 -20.38 -31.90
C PRO A 190 -1.70 -20.26 -33.29
N VAL A 191 -0.87 -19.87 -34.28
CA VAL A 191 -1.22 -19.92 -35.69
C VAL A 191 -1.56 -21.37 -36.02
N THR A 192 -2.84 -21.65 -36.20
CA THR A 192 -3.32 -22.93 -36.72
C THR A 192 -3.03 -22.94 -38.22
N PRO A 193 -2.18 -23.84 -38.75
CA PRO A 193 -1.94 -23.91 -40.19
C PRO A 193 -3.22 -24.32 -40.91
N LEU A 194 -3.60 -23.54 -41.93
CA LEU A 194 -4.72 -23.83 -42.82
C LEU A 194 -4.46 -25.14 -43.58
N PRO A 195 -5.43 -26.06 -43.70
CA PRO A 195 -5.24 -27.26 -44.51
C PRO A 195 -5.20 -26.89 -46.00
N THR A 196 -4.19 -27.41 -46.70
CA THR A 196 -4.06 -27.33 -48.16
C THR A 196 -5.13 -28.20 -48.83
N PRO A 197 -5.91 -27.67 -49.78
CA PRO A 197 -6.80 -28.48 -50.60
C PRO A 197 -5.99 -29.34 -51.59
N SER A 198 -6.48 -30.57 -51.81
CA SER A 198 -5.94 -31.58 -52.72
C SER A 198 -6.14 -31.24 -54.19
#